data_AF-A0A7Z9FCR5-F1
#
_entry.id   AF-A0A7Z9FCR5-F1
#
_cell.length_a   1.000
_cell.length_b   1.000
_cell.length_c   1.000
_cell.angle_alpha   90.00
_cell.angle_beta   90.00
_cell.angle_gamma   90.00
#
_symmetry.space_group_name_H-M   'P 1'
#
loop_
_entity.id
_entity.type
_entity.pdbx_description
1 polymer ?
#
loop_
_entity_poly.entity_id
_entity_poly.type
_entity_poly.pdbx_seq_one_letter_code
_entity_poly.pdbx_strand_id
1 'polypeptide(L)'
;ASGSEIAIAVEVRDRLQDANIPTRVVSMPCWELIENLEITMRATLLGRGTLRVGIEAAVRSGWDQWIGEDGMFFGMTGFGASAPYKDLYDHFGLTAEKIATRVHHHLDTTAPRQKG
;
A
#
# COMPACT_ATOMS: atom_id res chain seq x y z
N ALA A 1 1.92 1.67 -5.21
CA ALA A 1 1.73 3.13 -5.02
C ALA A 1 1.85 3.83 -6.37
N SER A 2 1.31 5.03 -6.50
CA SER A 2 1.28 5.83 -7.74
C SER A 2 1.70 7.28 -7.45
N GLY A 3 2.15 7.99 -8.48
CA GLY A 3 2.46 9.42 -8.38
C GLY A 3 3.45 9.80 -7.27
N SER A 4 3.11 10.84 -6.51
CA SER A 4 3.91 11.36 -5.39
C SER A 4 4.06 10.36 -4.24
N GLU A 5 3.11 9.43 -4.09
CA GLU A 5 3.07 8.51 -2.96
C GLU A 5 4.12 7.38 -3.06
N ILE A 6 4.85 7.29 -4.17
CA ILE A 6 6.02 6.39 -4.30
C ILE A 6 7.06 6.68 -3.21
N ALA A 7 7.32 7.95 -2.89
CA ALA A 7 8.29 8.32 -1.86
C ALA A 7 7.86 7.77 -0.49
N ILE A 8 6.58 7.90 -0.15
CA ILE A 8 6.00 7.34 1.07
C ILE A 8 6.09 5.82 1.06
N ALA A 9 5.80 5.16 -0.05
CA ALA A 9 5.89 3.70 -0.16
C ALA A 9 7.31 3.18 0.06
N VAL A 10 8.33 3.91 -0.38
CA VAL A 10 9.75 3.60 -0.12
C VAL A 10 10.06 3.72 1.38
N GLU A 11 9.62 4.79 2.04
CA GLU A 11 9.82 4.94 3.49
C GLU A 11 9.05 3.89 4.31
N VAL A 12 7.84 3.51 3.87
CA VAL A 12 7.07 2.40 4.47
C VAL A 12 7.83 1.08 4.34
N ARG A 13 8.38 0.80 3.16
CA ARG A 13 9.20 -0.40 2.93
C ARG A 13 10.38 -0.42 3.90
N ASP A 14 11.11 0.68 4.02
CA ASP A 14 12.30 0.74 4.87
C ASP A 14 11.93 0.42 6.34
N ARG A 15 10.86 1.04 6.86
CA ARG A 15 10.34 0.76 8.21
C ARG A 15 9.90 -0.69 8.42
N LEU A 16 9.23 -1.31 7.44
CA LEU A 16 8.80 -2.71 7.52
C LEU A 16 9.99 -3.67 7.44
N GLN A 17 10.99 -3.35 6.60
CA GLN A 17 12.22 -4.14 6.51
C GLN A 17 13.03 -4.07 7.80
N ASP A 18 13.08 -2.92 8.47
CA ASP A 18 13.72 -2.78 9.80
C ASP A 18 13.03 -3.66 10.85
N ALA A 19 11.73 -3.94 10.67
CA ALA A 19 10.95 -4.89 11.47
C ALA A 19 11.03 -6.35 10.96
N ASN A 20 11.96 -6.67 10.05
CA ASN A 20 12.09 -7.99 9.41
C ASN A 20 10.86 -8.46 8.61
N ILE A 21 10.10 -7.53 8.04
CA ILE A 21 8.97 -7.81 7.14
C ILE A 21 9.41 -7.50 5.69
N PRO A 22 9.74 -8.52 4.87
CA PRO A 22 10.18 -8.32 3.50
C PRO A 22 9.10 -7.60 2.69
N THR A 23 9.45 -6.44 2.14
CA THR A 23 8.49 -5.57 1.47
C THR A 23 9.03 -5.14 0.10
N ARG A 24 8.18 -5.18 -0.92
CA ARG A 24 8.50 -4.68 -2.27
C ARG A 24 7.64 -3.46 -2.56
N VAL A 25 8.25 -2.42 -3.14
CA VAL A 25 7.51 -1.29 -3.71
C VAL A 25 7.26 -1.55 -5.19
N VAL A 26 5.99 -1.50 -5.58
CA VAL A 26 5.56 -1.52 -6.98
C VAL A 26 4.99 -0.16 -7.35
N SER A 27 5.58 0.47 -8.37
CA SER A 27 5.07 1.70 -8.96
C SER A 27 3.96 1.37 -9.95
N MET A 28 2.81 2.03 -9.81
CA MET A 28 1.59 1.84 -10.62
C MET A 28 1.27 3.13 -11.40
N PRO A 29 2.11 3.57 -12.35
CA PRO A 29 1.93 4.86 -13.04
C PRO A 29 0.78 4.86 -14.06
N CYS A 30 0.43 3.70 -14.60
CA CYS A 30 -0.66 3.52 -15.54
C CYS A 30 -1.17 2.09 -15.40
N TRP A 31 -2.46 1.95 -15.08
CA TRP A 31 -3.07 0.65 -14.81
C TRP A 31 -3.26 -0.14 -16.10
N GLU A 32 -3.68 0.52 -17.17
CA GLU A 32 -3.92 -0.05 -18.49
C GLU A 32 -2.66 -0.74 -19.05
N LEU A 33 -1.48 -0.15 -18.85
CA LEU A 33 -0.22 -0.77 -19.25
C LEU A 33 0.09 -2.05 -18.45
N ILE A 34 -0.30 -2.11 -17.17
CA ILE A 34 -0.12 -3.28 -16.32
C ILE A 34 -1.17 -4.36 -16.63
N GLU A 35 -2.39 -3.95 -16.98
CA GLU A 35 -3.46 -4.85 -17.44
C GLU A 35 -3.06 -5.59 -18.72
N ASN A 36 -2.34 -4.91 -19.63
CA ASN A 36 -1.85 -5.47 -20.88
C ASN A 36 -0.65 -6.43 -20.72
N LEU A 37 -0.08 -6.57 -19.51
CA LEU A 37 0.97 -7.55 -19.26
C LEU A 37 0.41 -8.98 -19.23
N GLU A 38 1.24 -9.92 -19.70
CA GLU A 38 0.99 -11.35 -19.53
C GLU A 38 0.68 -11.70 -18.06
N ILE A 39 -0.27 -12.62 -17.85
CA ILE A 39 -0.78 -12.94 -16.51
C ILE A 39 0.33 -13.36 -15.53
N THR A 40 1.34 -14.08 -16.03
CA THR A 40 2.50 -14.54 -15.26
C THR A 40 3.44 -13.39 -14.90
N MET A 41 3.66 -12.44 -15.81
CA MET A 41 4.44 -11.23 -15.57
C MET A 41 3.75 -10.33 -14.54
N ARG A 42 2.44 -10.11 -14.69
CA ARG A 42 1.64 -9.33 -13.74
C ARG A 42 1.64 -9.97 -12.35
N ALA A 43 1.47 -11.29 -12.25
CA ALA A 43 1.52 -12.00 -10.98
C ALA A 43 2.90 -11.91 -10.30
N THR A 44 3.97 -11.93 -11.09
CA THR A 44 5.35 -11.79 -10.59
C THR A 44 5.62 -10.36 -10.12
N LEU A 45 5.15 -9.36 -10.87
CA LEU A 45 5.25 -7.95 -10.53
C LEU A 45 4.55 -7.66 -9.20
N LEU A 46 3.27 -8.05 -9.08
CA LEU A 46 2.42 -7.76 -7.93
C LEU A 46 2.72 -8.62 -6.69
N GLY A 47 3.46 -9.72 -6.83
CA GLY A 47 3.70 -10.68 -5.74
C GLY A 47 2.46 -11.54 -5.50
N ARG A 48 2.49 -12.81 -5.92
CA ARG A 48 1.39 -13.75 -5.67
C ARG A 48 1.45 -14.23 -4.21
N GLY A 49 0.31 -14.25 -3.52
CA GLY A 49 0.20 -14.76 -2.15
C GLY A 49 0.77 -13.82 -1.08
N THR A 50 1.06 -12.57 -1.43
CA THR A 50 1.51 -11.55 -0.48
C THR A 50 0.35 -10.61 -0.14
N LEU A 51 0.35 -10.06 1.08
CA LEU A 51 -0.44 -8.88 1.39
C LEU A 51 -0.05 -7.74 0.44
N ARG A 52 -1.05 -7.08 -0.16
CA ARG A 52 -0.82 -5.94 -1.05
C ARG A 52 -1.42 -4.68 -0.45
N VAL A 53 -0.67 -3.59 -0.58
CA VAL A 53 -1.03 -2.29 0.00
C VAL A 53 -1.03 -1.24 -1.10
N GLY A 54 -2.21 -0.66 -1.37
CA GLY A 54 -2.37 0.50 -2.23
C GLY A 54 -2.11 1.79 -1.45
N ILE A 55 -1.35 2.71 -2.04
CA ILE A 55 -1.04 4.02 -1.45
C ILE A 55 -1.17 5.06 -2.56
N GLU A 56 -2.13 5.96 -2.41
CA GLU A 56 -2.42 7.05 -3.36
C GLU A 56 -3.21 8.16 -2.65
N ALA A 57 -2.87 9.42 -2.90
CA ALA A 57 -3.62 10.57 -2.39
C ALA A 57 -4.95 10.78 -3.17
N ALA A 58 -5.77 9.74 -3.22
CA ALA A 58 -7.08 9.70 -3.86
C ALA A 58 -7.99 8.70 -3.14
N VAL A 59 -9.21 8.52 -3.65
CA VAL A 59 -10.14 7.52 -3.14
C VAL A 59 -9.73 6.10 -3.57
N ARG A 60 -10.18 5.08 -2.83
CA ARG A 60 -9.90 3.65 -3.09
C ARG A 60 -10.39 3.14 -4.44
N SER A 61 -11.28 3.85 -5.12
CA SER A 61 -12.01 3.34 -6.28
C SER A 61 -11.08 2.71 -7.33
N GLY A 62 -11.32 1.44 -7.65
CA GLY A 62 -10.53 0.67 -8.61
C GLY A 62 -9.28 -0.01 -8.06
N TRP A 63 -8.80 0.33 -6.86
CA TRP A 63 -7.61 -0.34 -6.28
C TRP A 63 -7.83 -1.80 -5.92
N ASP A 64 -9.08 -2.20 -5.65
CA ASP A 64 -9.45 -3.54 -5.21
C ASP A 64 -8.99 -4.64 -6.19
N GLN A 65 -8.98 -4.35 -7.50
CA GLN A 65 -8.49 -5.29 -8.50
C GLN A 65 -6.99 -5.59 -8.38
N TRP A 66 -6.22 -4.66 -7.81
CA TRP A 66 -4.77 -4.73 -7.66
C TRP A 66 -4.36 -5.33 -6.31
N ILE A 67 -5.03 -4.90 -5.25
CA ILE A 67 -4.70 -5.26 -3.87
C ILE A 67 -5.35 -6.58 -3.43
N GLY A 68 -6.43 -7.01 -4.07
CA GLY A 68 -7.14 -8.25 -3.75
C GLY A 68 -7.99 -8.17 -2.47
N GLU A 69 -8.58 -9.29 -2.08
CA GLU A 69 -9.57 -9.39 -0.99
C GLU A 69 -8.99 -9.01 0.38
N ASP A 70 -7.77 -9.46 0.68
CA ASP A 70 -7.05 -9.14 1.91
C ASP A 70 -6.29 -7.80 1.81
N GLY A 71 -6.46 -7.07 0.71
CA GLY A 71 -5.69 -5.87 0.41
C GLY A 71 -6.00 -4.68 1.32
N MET A 72 -4.97 -3.91 1.64
CA MET A 72 -5.11 -2.65 2.37
C MET A 72 -5.01 -1.46 1.41
N PHE A 73 -5.73 -0.39 1.70
CA PHE A 73 -5.64 0.86 0.95
C PHE A 73 -5.44 2.04 1.90
N PHE A 74 -4.48 2.91 1.57
CA PHE A 74 -4.19 4.16 2.24
C PHE A 74 -4.34 5.29 1.24
N GLY A 75 -5.35 6.13 1.47
CA GLY A 75 -5.71 7.25 0.62
C GLY A 75 -6.74 8.13 1.30
N MET A 76 -7.41 8.97 0.53
CA MET A 76 -8.38 9.93 1.03
C MET A 76 -9.74 9.27 1.26
N THR A 77 -10.34 9.51 2.43
CA THR A 77 -11.69 9.02 2.80
C THR A 77 -12.78 10.07 2.65
N GLY A 78 -12.43 11.26 2.15
CA GLY A 78 -13.33 12.39 1.96
C GLY A 78 -12.65 13.47 1.13
N PHE A 79 -13.32 14.62 1.00
CA PHE A 79 -12.72 15.78 0.35
C PHE A 79 -11.49 16.29 1.11
N GLY A 80 -10.59 16.95 0.38
CA GLY A 80 -9.47 17.65 0.99
C GLY A 80 -9.91 18.82 1.89
N ALA A 81 -8.93 19.48 2.48
CA ALA A 81 -9.15 20.69 3.27
C ALA A 81 -8.09 21.74 2.92
N SER A 82 -8.33 22.98 3.33
CA SER A 82 -7.34 24.05 3.17
C SER A 82 -6.31 23.97 4.29
N ALA A 83 -5.19 23.31 4.02
CA ALA A 83 -4.06 23.18 4.94
C ALA A 83 -2.77 22.83 4.15
N PRO A 84 -1.57 23.02 4.74
CA PRO A 84 -0.34 22.50 4.18
C PRO A 84 -0.42 20.99 3.92
N TYR A 85 0.23 20.52 2.85
CA TYR A 85 0.10 19.13 2.42
C TYR A 85 0.51 18.12 3.51
N LYS A 86 1.52 18.43 4.33
CA LYS A 86 1.97 17.55 5.43
C LYS A 86 0.87 17.31 6.45
N ASP A 87 0.11 18.35 6.78
CA ASP A 87 -0.99 18.27 7.74
C ASP A 87 -2.16 17.47 7.15
N LEU A 88 -2.44 17.64 5.85
CA LEU A 88 -3.44 16.82 5.15
C LEU A 88 -3.02 15.35 5.09
N TYR A 89 -1.75 15.07 4.78
CA TYR A 89 -1.24 13.71 4.71
C TYR A 89 -1.30 13.06 6.09
N ASP A 90 -0.94 13.77 7.15
CA ASP A 90 -1.10 13.26 8.51
C ASP A 90 -2.58 13.01 8.86
N HIS A 91 -3.47 13.96 8.53
CA HIS A 91 -4.91 13.84 8.74
C HIS A 91 -5.51 12.60 8.07
N PHE A 92 -5.17 12.35 6.80
CA PHE A 92 -5.62 11.16 6.06
C PHE A 92 -4.84 9.88 6.41
N GLY A 93 -3.85 9.95 7.30
CA GLY A 93 -3.01 8.81 7.65
C GLY A 93 -2.04 8.37 6.55
N LEU A 94 -1.76 9.24 5.58
CA LEU A 94 -0.80 9.09 4.49
C LEU A 94 0.62 9.45 4.93
N THR A 95 1.07 8.91 6.05
CA THR A 95 2.46 9.04 6.51
C THR A 95 3.09 7.66 6.61
N ALA A 96 4.40 7.56 6.34
CA ALA A 96 5.08 6.29 6.33
C ALA A 96 4.98 5.56 7.67
N GLU A 97 5.00 6.30 8.78
CA GLU A 97 4.82 5.77 10.13
C GLU A 97 3.42 5.17 10.36
N LYS A 98 2.36 5.92 10.04
CA LYS A 98 0.97 5.47 10.25
C LYS A 98 0.65 4.26 9.35
N ILE A 99 1.15 4.27 8.12
CA ILE A 99 0.97 3.16 7.18
C ILE A 99 1.72 1.92 7.67
N ALA A 100 3.01 2.03 7.96
CA ALA A 100 3.81 0.89 8.42
C ALA A 100 3.25 0.27 9.70
N THR A 101 2.85 1.09 10.67
CA THR A 101 2.21 0.64 11.92
C THR A 101 0.94 -0.16 11.65
N ARG A 102 0.07 0.33 10.75
CA ARG A 102 -1.18 -0.36 10.41
C ARG A 102 -0.95 -1.65 9.63
N VAL A 103 0.04 -1.68 8.74
CA VAL A 103 0.43 -2.90 8.00
C VAL A 103 0.99 -3.95 8.96
N HIS A 104 1.89 -3.57 9.86
CA HIS A 104 2.46 -4.47 10.86
C HIS A 104 1.35 -5.09 11.74
N HIS A 105 0.47 -4.25 12.29
CA HIS A 105 -0.65 -4.72 13.10
C HIS A 105 -1.57 -5.67 12.32
N HIS A 106 -1.85 -5.38 11.04
CA HIS A 106 -2.66 -6.27 10.20
C HIS A 106 -2.01 -7.65 10.05
N LEU A 107 -0.71 -7.71 9.79
CA LEU A 107 0.04 -8.97 9.67
C LEU A 107 0.05 -9.77 10.99
N ASP A 108 0.20 -9.09 12.13
CA ASP A 108 0.17 -9.76 13.45
C ASP A 108 -1.20 -10.40 13.74
N THR A 109 -2.28 -9.72 13.38
CA THR A 109 -3.66 -10.22 13.65
C THR A 109 -4.11 -11.32 12.71
N THR A 110 -3.49 -11.44 11.53
CA THR A 110 -3.87 -12.41 10.50
C THR A 110 -2.92 -13.61 10.42
N ALA A 111 -1.77 -13.56 11.10
CA ALA A 111 -0.88 -14.71 11.21
C ALA A 111 -1.60 -15.89 11.89
N PRO A 112 -1.54 -17.11 11.33
CA PRO A 112 -2.05 -18.29 12.02
C PRO A 112 -1.29 -18.42 13.34
N ARG A 113 -2.00 -18.36 14.47
CA ARG A 113 -1.40 -18.56 15.80
C ARG A 113 -0.63 -19.87 15.76
N GLN A 114 0.69 -19.80 15.90
CA GLN A 114 1.50 -21.01 16.05
C GLN A 114 1.00 -21.74 17.30
N LYS A 115 0.41 -22.93 17.10
CA LYS A 115 0.11 -23.84 18.19
C LYS A 115 1.46 -24.34 18.71
N GLY A 116 1.76 -24.02 19.97
CA GLY A 116 2.82 -24.68 20.74
C GLY A 116 2.48 -26.13 21.03
#